data_AF-A0A975M8X3-F1
#
_entry.id   AF-A0A975M8X3-F1
#
_cell.length_a   1.000
_cell.length_b   1.000
_cell.length_c   1.000
_cell.angle_alpha   90.00
_cell.angle_beta   90.00
_cell.angle_gamma   90.00
#
_symmetry.space_group_name_H-M   'P 1'
#
loop_
_entity.id
_entity.type
_entity.pdbx_description
1 polymer ?
#
loop_
_entity_poly.entity_id
_entity_poly.type
_entity_poly.pdbx_seq_one_letter_code
_entity_poly.pdbx_strand_id
1 'polypeptide(L)'
;MHIVLLPDNVAKWEQIASAQAAGTGEAGDPVATPPLVLDAAGGYLIDATINGQPVRLLVSLRDRGIQLKETAAERLGITEDSSPTSIRLGKKTVPGRYATAEVAIGPVRSYPRIEWYDADVGAGADGVINIAYLPFPSVTLNLRPSTDADRWSTLPTEDRGGFAVVYRHLEGDRRIDIRPDLESAQTVLTTSTGAFLAERLGGTWTGPDAMYPIVHGINRPVRPMTFATPLRVGDFRIDNVLVRLRDYQGDDLLPAYDTGENEDENTIRVVGETDRTRAAHFLYLGRDVLGRCASITYVRETGDLRLLCPPSP
;
A
#
# COMPACT_ATOMS: atom_id res chain seq x y z
N MET A 1 -18.87 -1.49 19.37
CA MET A 1 -19.14 -0.75 18.12
C MET A 1 -18.88 -1.69 16.96
N HIS A 2 -19.95 -2.29 16.43
CA HIS A 2 -19.88 -3.31 15.39
C HIS A 2 -19.40 -2.70 14.07
N ILE A 3 -18.25 -3.17 13.59
CA ILE A 3 -17.86 -2.99 12.19
C ILE A 3 -18.62 -4.07 11.42
N VAL A 4 -19.65 -3.65 10.70
CA VAL A 4 -20.29 -4.50 9.69
C VAL A 4 -19.30 -4.60 8.54
N LEU A 5 -18.64 -5.75 8.42
CA LEU A 5 -17.91 -6.14 7.23
C LEU A 5 -18.97 -6.38 6.14
N LEU A 6 -19.04 -5.51 5.15
CA LEU A 6 -19.78 -5.82 3.93
C LEU A 6 -18.96 -6.86 3.14
N PRO A 7 -19.56 -7.99 2.72
CA PRO A 7 -18.87 -9.02 1.98
C PRO A 7 -18.65 -8.61 0.50
N ASP A 8 -17.52 -9.08 -0.04
CA ASP A 8 -17.26 -9.39 -1.45
C ASP A 8 -17.56 -8.34 -2.54
N ASN A 9 -16.59 -7.46 -2.82
CA ASN A 9 -16.60 -6.57 -4.00
C ASN A 9 -15.85 -7.14 -5.22
N VAL A 10 -15.23 -8.33 -5.13
CA VAL A 10 -14.56 -8.96 -6.28
C VAL A 10 -15.58 -9.63 -7.22
N ALA A 11 -16.73 -10.08 -6.69
CA ALA A 11 -17.75 -10.81 -7.46
C ALA A 11 -18.67 -9.93 -8.33
N LYS A 12 -18.55 -8.59 -8.29
CA LYS A 12 -19.48 -7.69 -8.98
C LYS A 12 -19.10 -7.35 -10.43
N TRP A 13 -17.97 -7.86 -10.92
CA TRP A 13 -17.51 -7.62 -12.29
C TRP A 13 -18.17 -8.53 -13.33
N GLU A 14 -18.79 -9.65 -12.94
CA GLU A 14 -19.39 -10.61 -13.89
C GLU A 14 -20.85 -10.33 -14.25
N GLN A 15 -21.57 -9.49 -13.49
CA GLN A 15 -23.03 -9.32 -13.69
C GLN A 15 -23.44 -8.21 -14.66
N ILE A 16 -22.52 -7.39 -15.19
CA ILE A 16 -22.85 -6.37 -16.19
C ILE A 16 -22.68 -6.88 -17.63
N ALA A 17 -22.00 -8.01 -17.84
CA ALA A 17 -21.80 -8.60 -19.17
C ALA A 17 -23.01 -9.38 -19.71
N SER A 18 -23.99 -9.74 -18.87
CA SER A 18 -25.06 -10.70 -19.25
C SER A 18 -26.40 -10.08 -19.67
N ALA A 19 -26.50 -8.75 -19.85
CA ALA A 19 -27.77 -8.09 -20.23
C ALA A 19 -27.83 -7.65 -21.70
N GLN A 20 -26.90 -8.08 -22.56
CA GLN A 20 -26.95 -7.85 -24.00
C GLN A 20 -26.88 -9.18 -24.78
N ALA A 21 -27.99 -9.90 -24.83
CA ALA A 21 -28.18 -10.99 -25.79
C ALA A 21 -29.65 -11.09 -26.21
N ALA A 22 -30.12 -10.09 -26.95
CA ALA A 22 -31.31 -10.18 -27.79
C ALA A 22 -31.20 -9.19 -28.96
N GLY A 23 -30.17 -9.37 -29.77
CA GLY A 23 -29.98 -8.65 -31.02
C GLY A 23 -29.01 -9.45 -31.87
N THR A 24 -29.53 -10.07 -32.93
CA THR A 24 -28.74 -10.74 -33.96
C THR A 24 -27.91 -9.70 -34.72
N GLY A 25 -26.78 -9.34 -34.14
CA GLY A 25 -25.65 -8.72 -34.83
C GLY A 25 -24.45 -9.62 -34.57
N GLU A 26 -23.72 -9.95 -35.62
CA GLU A 26 -22.49 -10.74 -35.58
C GLU A 26 -21.53 -10.09 -34.57
N ALA A 27 -21.48 -10.67 -33.36
CA ALA A 27 -20.61 -10.21 -32.30
C ALA A 27 -19.19 -10.55 -32.71
N GLY A 28 -18.45 -9.56 -33.24
CA GLY A 28 -17.01 -9.66 -33.35
C GLY A 28 -16.44 -10.02 -31.98
N ASP A 29 -15.46 -10.93 -31.96
CA ASP A 29 -14.81 -11.36 -30.72
C ASP A 29 -14.43 -10.14 -29.87
N PRO A 30 -14.69 -10.15 -28.55
CA PRO A 30 -14.28 -9.06 -27.69
C PRO A 30 -12.76 -8.92 -27.79
N VAL A 31 -12.31 -7.78 -28.33
CA VAL A 31 -10.89 -7.45 -28.42
C VAL A 31 -10.33 -7.45 -27.00
N ALA A 32 -9.50 -8.45 -26.68
CA ALA A 32 -8.88 -8.56 -25.38
C ALA A 32 -7.98 -7.34 -25.15
N THR A 33 -8.22 -6.61 -24.05
CA THR A 33 -7.37 -5.47 -23.67
C THR A 33 -5.94 -5.96 -23.47
N PRO A 34 -4.92 -5.41 -24.16
CA PRO A 34 -3.54 -5.86 -23.98
C PRO A 34 -3.02 -5.53 -22.56
N PRO A 35 -1.99 -6.24 -22.08
CA PRO A 35 -1.27 -5.86 -20.87
C PRO A 35 -0.81 -4.40 -20.87
N LEU A 36 -0.80 -3.76 -19.70
CA LEU A 36 -0.22 -2.43 -19.50
C LEU A 36 1.21 -2.55 -19.00
N VAL A 37 2.13 -1.77 -19.56
CA VAL A 37 3.51 -1.63 -19.10
C VAL A 37 3.80 -0.16 -18.83
N LEU A 38 4.35 0.14 -17.66
CA LEU A 38 4.69 1.49 -17.20
C LEU A 38 6.16 1.55 -16.79
N ASP A 39 6.90 2.51 -17.31
CA ASP A 39 8.32 2.68 -17.00
C ASP A 39 8.55 3.79 -15.97
N ALA A 40 9.64 3.67 -15.21
CA ALA A 40 10.09 4.68 -14.25
C ALA A 40 10.19 6.10 -14.85
N ALA A 41 10.61 6.21 -16.11
CA ALA A 41 10.71 7.50 -16.82
C ALA A 41 9.35 8.21 -16.98
N GLY A 42 8.25 7.44 -17.08
CA GLY A 42 6.89 7.96 -17.11
C GLY A 42 6.30 8.25 -15.73
N GLY A 43 7.04 7.98 -14.66
CA GLY A 43 6.61 8.17 -13.28
C GLY A 43 5.48 7.24 -12.83
N TYR A 44 5.24 6.13 -13.55
CA TYR A 44 4.12 5.21 -13.32
C TYR A 44 2.75 5.89 -13.31
N LEU A 45 2.60 6.92 -14.14
CA LEU A 45 1.37 7.69 -14.29
C LEU A 45 0.52 7.10 -15.42
N ILE A 46 -0.80 7.09 -15.23
CA ILE A 46 -1.78 6.79 -16.27
C ILE A 46 -2.70 7.98 -16.50
N ASP A 47 -3.19 8.08 -17.73
CA ASP A 47 -4.29 8.97 -18.07
C ASP A 47 -5.62 8.22 -17.96
N ALA A 48 -6.62 8.89 -17.38
CA ALA A 48 -7.98 8.39 -17.26
C ALA A 48 -8.97 9.55 -17.41
N THR A 49 -10.26 9.24 -17.39
CA THR A 49 -11.29 10.25 -17.15
C THR A 49 -12.16 9.89 -15.97
N ILE A 50 -12.60 10.91 -15.23
CA ILE A 50 -13.60 10.79 -14.17
C ILE A 50 -14.72 11.77 -14.51
N ASN A 51 -15.97 11.28 -14.57
CA ASN A 51 -17.12 12.06 -15.05
C ASN A 51 -16.85 12.75 -16.41
N GLY A 52 -16.12 12.06 -17.29
CA GLY A 52 -15.73 12.58 -18.61
C GLY A 52 -14.61 13.63 -18.61
N GLN A 53 -14.12 14.05 -17.45
CA GLN A 53 -13.00 15.00 -17.34
C GLN A 53 -11.65 14.28 -17.19
N PRO A 54 -10.58 14.79 -17.82
CA PRO A 54 -9.26 14.17 -17.74
C PRO A 54 -8.69 14.22 -16.31
N VAL A 55 -8.03 13.14 -15.93
CA VAL A 55 -7.31 12.99 -14.66
C VAL A 55 -6.02 12.20 -14.90
N ARG A 56 -4.96 12.57 -14.19
CA ARG A 56 -3.70 11.83 -14.20
C ARG A 56 -3.48 11.16 -12.84
N LEU A 57 -3.36 9.83 -12.83
CA LEU A 57 -3.27 9.03 -11.61
C LEU A 57 -1.94 8.30 -11.53
N LEU A 58 -1.31 8.33 -10.36
CA LEU A 58 -0.15 7.50 -10.04
C LEU A 58 -0.62 6.07 -9.73
N VAL A 59 -0.02 5.08 -10.39
CA VAL A 59 -0.27 3.67 -10.08
C VAL A 59 0.49 3.29 -8.81
N SER A 60 -0.27 2.94 -7.78
CA SER A 60 0.23 2.60 -6.44
C SER A 60 0.02 1.11 -6.14
N LEU A 61 0.95 0.50 -5.42
CA LEU A 61 0.77 -0.84 -4.84
C LEU A 61 0.13 -0.79 -3.45
N ARG A 62 0.22 0.36 -2.77
CA ARG A 62 -0.06 0.51 -1.35
C ARG A 62 -1.44 1.08 -1.05
N ASP A 63 -1.92 1.99 -1.88
CA ASP A 63 -3.12 2.78 -1.59
C ASP A 63 -4.39 1.96 -1.82
N ARG A 64 -5.52 2.41 -1.26
CA ARG A 64 -6.82 1.74 -1.46
C ARG A 64 -7.52 2.33 -2.66
N GLY A 65 -8.03 1.49 -3.56
CA GLY A 65 -8.89 1.93 -4.67
C GLY A 65 -8.35 3.14 -5.42
N ILE A 66 -9.21 4.11 -5.69
CA ILE A 66 -8.83 5.41 -6.26
C ILE A 66 -8.92 6.46 -5.15
N GLN A 67 -7.83 7.22 -4.97
CA GLN A 67 -7.79 8.33 -4.01
C GLN A 67 -7.32 9.60 -4.70
N LEU A 68 -8.03 10.70 -4.50
CA LEU A 68 -7.74 11.99 -5.13
C LEU A 68 -7.33 13.03 -4.09
N LYS A 69 -6.63 14.06 -4.57
CA LYS A 69 -6.53 15.34 -3.86
C LYS A 69 -7.89 16.02 -3.87
N GLU A 70 -8.20 16.79 -2.82
CA GLU A 70 -9.46 17.54 -2.75
C GLU A 70 -9.65 18.49 -3.94
N THR A 71 -8.59 19.20 -4.35
CA THR A 71 -8.59 20.08 -5.52
C THR A 71 -8.91 19.36 -6.84
N ALA A 72 -8.50 18.10 -6.99
CA ALA A 72 -8.85 17.30 -8.15
C ALA A 72 -10.33 16.88 -8.09
N ALA A 73 -10.81 16.43 -6.93
CA ALA A 73 -12.23 16.06 -6.76
C ALA A 73 -13.18 17.24 -7.03
N GLU A 74 -12.83 18.45 -6.57
CA GLU A 74 -13.57 19.68 -6.85
C GLU A 74 -13.62 20.00 -8.35
N ARG A 75 -12.46 19.95 -9.03
CA ARG A 75 -12.38 20.18 -10.48
C ARG A 75 -13.23 19.19 -11.28
N LEU A 76 -13.22 17.93 -10.86
CA LEU A 76 -13.96 16.83 -11.50
C LEU A 76 -15.48 16.86 -11.19
N GLY A 77 -15.93 17.77 -10.31
CA GLY A 77 -17.33 17.91 -9.93
C GLY A 77 -17.88 16.68 -9.20
N ILE A 78 -17.05 16.00 -8.41
CA ILE A 78 -17.47 14.82 -7.64
C ILE A 78 -18.27 15.29 -6.42
N THR A 79 -19.56 14.93 -6.40
CA THR A 79 -20.44 15.23 -5.26
C THR A 79 -20.30 14.15 -4.19
N GLU A 80 -20.05 14.54 -2.94
CA GLU A 80 -19.91 13.61 -1.81
C GLU A 80 -21.20 12.80 -1.55
N ASP A 81 -21.01 11.51 -1.28
CA ASP A 81 -22.06 10.71 -0.66
C ASP A 81 -22.22 11.12 0.81
N SER A 82 -23.41 10.89 1.39
CA SER A 82 -23.77 11.40 2.73
C SER A 82 -22.98 10.81 3.91
N SER A 83 -22.09 9.84 3.67
CA SER A 83 -21.30 9.19 4.73
C SER A 83 -19.82 9.58 4.64
N PRO A 84 -19.17 9.96 5.75
CA PRO A 84 -17.75 10.27 5.74
C PRO A 84 -16.88 9.01 5.57
N THR A 85 -15.70 9.17 4.98
CA THR A 85 -14.61 8.17 5.07
C THR A 85 -13.47 8.72 5.91
N SER A 86 -12.54 7.87 6.31
CA SER A 86 -11.33 8.33 6.97
C SER A 86 -10.18 7.33 6.83
N ILE A 87 -8.96 7.85 6.97
CA ILE A 87 -7.76 7.05 7.14
C ILE A 87 -7.31 7.15 8.59
N ARG A 88 -7.15 6.01 9.25
CA ARG A 88 -6.71 5.93 10.65
C ARG A 88 -5.26 5.46 10.72
N LEU A 89 -4.42 6.29 11.32
CA LEU A 89 -3.01 6.01 11.59
C LEU A 89 -2.79 6.12 13.09
N GLY A 90 -2.84 4.99 13.80
CA GLY A 90 -2.86 5.01 15.27
C GLY A 90 -4.02 5.87 15.79
N LYS A 91 -3.70 6.92 16.57
CA LYS A 91 -4.67 7.89 17.11
C LYS A 91 -5.02 9.04 16.15
N LYS A 92 -4.29 9.21 15.05
CA LYS A 92 -4.58 10.28 14.07
C LYS A 92 -5.59 9.78 13.05
N THR A 93 -6.60 10.59 12.79
CA THR A 93 -7.59 10.36 11.74
C THR A 93 -7.44 11.45 10.69
N VAL A 94 -7.34 11.06 9.42
CA VAL A 94 -7.47 11.96 8.27
C VAL A 94 -8.93 11.87 7.82
N PRO A 95 -9.73 12.93 7.99
CA PRO A 95 -11.07 12.95 7.45
C PRO A 95 -10.99 12.90 5.93
N GLY A 96 -11.89 12.15 5.31
CA GLY A 96 -12.03 12.11 3.87
C GLY A 96 -13.49 12.04 3.47
N ARG A 97 -13.68 12.23 2.17
CA ARG A 97 -14.99 12.11 1.53
C ARG A 97 -14.91 10.99 0.51
N TYR A 98 -16.06 10.47 0.11
CA TYR A 98 -16.11 9.51 -0.96
C TYR A 98 -17.37 9.67 -1.79
N ALA A 99 -17.33 9.14 -3.00
CA ALA A 99 -18.47 9.00 -3.88
C ALA A 99 -18.25 7.80 -4.78
N THR A 100 -19.30 7.39 -5.50
CA THR A 100 -19.13 6.58 -6.72
C THR A 100 -19.22 7.50 -7.93
N ALA A 101 -18.32 7.32 -8.89
CA ALA A 101 -18.28 8.15 -10.10
C ALA A 101 -17.87 7.31 -11.30
N GLU A 102 -18.26 7.73 -12.50
CA GLU A 102 -17.82 7.06 -13.73
C GLU A 102 -16.32 7.29 -13.91
N VAL A 103 -15.56 6.20 -14.01
CA VAL A 103 -14.13 6.19 -14.34
C VAL A 103 -13.96 5.47 -15.67
N ALA A 104 -13.29 6.12 -16.63
CA ALA A 104 -12.88 5.48 -17.88
C ALA A 104 -11.35 5.39 -17.97
N ILE A 105 -10.85 4.19 -18.22
CA ILE A 105 -9.42 3.90 -18.44
C ILE A 105 -9.32 3.10 -19.75
N GLY A 106 -8.78 3.74 -20.78
CA GLY A 106 -8.84 3.20 -22.14
C GLY A 106 -10.30 2.95 -22.58
N PRO A 107 -10.64 1.76 -23.11
CA PRO A 107 -12.00 1.44 -23.54
C PRO A 107 -12.93 1.04 -22.37
N VAL A 108 -12.41 0.84 -21.16
CA VAL A 108 -13.17 0.29 -20.04
C VAL A 108 -13.74 1.39 -19.18
N ARG A 109 -15.04 1.32 -18.93
CA ARG A 109 -15.78 2.21 -18.01
C ARG A 109 -16.23 1.44 -16.79
N SER A 110 -16.18 2.08 -15.62
CA SER A 110 -16.60 1.51 -14.36
C SER A 110 -17.11 2.58 -13.40
N TYR A 111 -17.75 2.17 -12.30
CA TYR A 111 -18.25 3.07 -11.26
C TYR A 111 -17.66 2.71 -9.88
N PRO A 112 -16.33 2.82 -9.70
CA PRO A 112 -15.70 2.48 -8.43
C PRO A 112 -16.01 3.56 -7.37
N ARG A 113 -15.79 3.19 -6.11
CA ARG A 113 -15.67 4.16 -5.03
C ARG A 113 -14.38 4.96 -5.22
N ILE A 114 -14.50 6.28 -5.17
CA ILE A 114 -13.40 7.24 -5.18
C ILE A 114 -13.38 7.91 -3.82
N GLU A 115 -12.23 7.91 -3.16
CA GLU A 115 -12.02 8.66 -1.92
C GLU A 115 -11.20 9.92 -2.21
N TRP A 116 -11.37 10.97 -1.41
CA TRP A 116 -10.46 12.11 -1.47
C TRP A 116 -10.27 12.76 -0.11
N TYR A 117 -9.15 13.44 0.00
CA TYR A 117 -8.63 13.96 1.25
C TYR A 117 -8.05 15.36 1.04
N ASP A 118 -8.17 16.21 2.05
CA ASP A 118 -7.38 17.43 2.19
C ASP A 118 -5.96 17.06 2.64
N ALA A 119 -5.24 16.39 1.75
CA ALA A 119 -3.90 15.89 1.99
C ALA A 119 -3.16 15.63 0.68
N ASP A 120 -1.84 15.49 0.77
CA ASP A 120 -1.01 15.21 -0.41
C ASP A 120 -1.14 13.74 -0.85
N VAL A 121 -1.94 13.49 -1.88
CA VAL A 121 -2.22 12.17 -2.45
C VAL A 121 -1.56 12.04 -3.82
N GLY A 122 -0.51 11.23 -3.95
CA GLY A 122 0.17 11.01 -5.24
C GLY A 122 1.00 12.21 -5.68
N ALA A 123 2.32 12.12 -5.47
CA ALA A 123 3.24 13.18 -5.86
C ALA A 123 3.20 13.42 -7.39
N GLY A 124 2.97 14.67 -7.79
CA GLY A 124 2.91 15.05 -9.22
C GLY A 124 1.68 14.57 -9.99
N ALA A 125 0.68 14.00 -9.31
CA ALA A 125 -0.57 13.50 -9.91
C ALA A 125 -1.80 14.22 -9.32
N ASP A 126 -2.97 14.01 -9.93
CA ASP A 126 -4.27 14.40 -9.35
C ASP A 126 -4.68 13.46 -8.20
N GLY A 127 -4.09 12.27 -8.16
CA GLY A 127 -4.36 11.24 -7.17
C GLY A 127 -3.59 9.96 -7.45
N VAL A 128 -4.01 8.89 -6.80
CA VAL A 128 -3.46 7.54 -6.94
C VAL A 128 -4.57 6.55 -7.33
N ILE A 129 -4.19 5.49 -8.03
CA ILE A 129 -5.01 4.32 -8.28
C ILE A 129 -4.24 3.07 -7.85
N ASN A 130 -4.86 2.21 -7.06
CA ASN A 130 -4.28 0.92 -6.75
C ASN A 130 -4.17 0.08 -8.05
N ILE A 131 -3.03 -0.57 -8.26
CA ILE A 131 -2.76 -1.39 -9.45
C ILE A 131 -3.86 -2.42 -9.75
N ALA A 132 -4.53 -2.95 -8.73
CA ALA A 132 -5.60 -3.94 -8.85
C ALA A 132 -6.91 -3.38 -9.43
N TYR A 133 -7.07 -2.06 -9.45
CA TYR A 133 -8.24 -1.37 -9.99
C TYR A 133 -8.08 -1.04 -11.49
N LEU A 134 -6.92 -1.32 -12.06
CA LEU A 134 -6.69 -1.13 -13.49
C LEU A 134 -7.36 -2.25 -14.30
N PRO A 135 -7.99 -1.95 -15.45
CA PRO A 135 -8.79 -2.90 -16.20
C PRO A 135 -7.99 -3.80 -17.15
N PHE A 136 -6.67 -3.90 -16.96
CA PHE A 136 -5.78 -4.67 -17.81
C PHE A 136 -5.60 -6.10 -17.26
N PRO A 137 -5.38 -7.11 -18.13
CA PRO A 137 -5.14 -8.48 -17.67
C PRO A 137 -3.89 -8.60 -16.79
N SER A 138 -2.88 -7.78 -17.09
CA SER A 138 -1.73 -7.57 -16.22
C SER A 138 -1.21 -6.14 -16.36
N VAL A 139 -0.56 -5.67 -15.30
CA VAL A 139 0.07 -4.36 -15.23
C VAL A 139 1.50 -4.54 -14.74
N THR A 140 2.47 -4.13 -15.55
CA THR A 140 3.90 -4.23 -15.23
C THR A 140 4.49 -2.86 -14.97
N LEU A 141 5.14 -2.71 -13.82
CA LEU A 141 5.96 -1.55 -13.47
C LEU A 141 7.43 -1.92 -13.72
N ASN A 142 8.05 -1.31 -14.73
CA ASN A 142 9.47 -1.48 -15.05
C ASN A 142 10.30 -0.49 -14.22
N LEU A 143 11.10 -1.05 -13.31
CA LEU A 143 11.96 -0.31 -12.38
C LEU A 143 13.36 -0.08 -12.95
N ARG A 144 13.90 -1.08 -13.65
CA ARG A 144 15.20 -1.02 -14.34
C ARG A 144 15.24 -2.05 -15.48
N PRO A 145 16.18 -1.94 -16.43
CA PRO A 145 16.44 -3.02 -17.39
C PRO A 145 16.72 -4.35 -16.67
N SER A 146 16.20 -5.45 -17.23
CA SER A 146 16.47 -6.80 -16.74
C SER A 146 17.88 -7.25 -17.13
N THR A 147 18.38 -8.22 -16.37
CA THR A 147 19.70 -8.83 -16.54
C THR A 147 19.60 -10.34 -16.45
N ASP A 148 20.61 -11.06 -16.92
CA ASP A 148 20.66 -12.54 -16.86
C ASP A 148 20.68 -13.10 -15.43
N ALA A 149 20.95 -12.25 -14.43
CA ALA A 149 20.88 -12.62 -13.02
C ALA A 149 19.45 -12.57 -12.46
N ASP A 150 18.53 -11.85 -13.10
CA ASP A 150 17.17 -11.70 -12.58
C ASP A 150 16.37 -13.01 -12.65
N ARG A 151 15.58 -13.28 -11.63
CA ARG A 151 14.74 -14.47 -11.49
C ARG A 151 13.32 -14.07 -11.16
N TRP A 152 12.38 -14.81 -11.71
CA TRP A 152 10.97 -14.65 -11.40
C TRP A 152 10.65 -15.26 -10.04
N SER A 153 9.91 -14.52 -9.25
CA SER A 153 9.23 -15.00 -8.05
C SER A 153 7.79 -14.51 -8.03
N THR A 154 6.95 -15.16 -7.25
CA THR A 154 5.53 -14.82 -7.12
C THR A 154 5.19 -14.61 -5.66
N LEU A 155 4.60 -13.46 -5.34
CA LEU A 155 3.96 -13.20 -4.06
C LEU A 155 2.45 -13.30 -4.24
N PRO A 156 1.79 -14.30 -3.60
CA PRO A 156 0.34 -14.39 -3.64
C PRO A 156 -0.27 -13.26 -2.81
N THR A 157 -1.11 -12.42 -3.42
CA THR A 157 -1.70 -11.29 -2.70
C THR A 157 -3.21 -11.40 -2.60
N GLU A 158 -3.77 -10.67 -1.65
CA GLU A 158 -5.22 -10.68 -1.37
C GLU A 158 -5.69 -9.29 -0.94
N ASP A 159 -6.99 -9.03 -1.12
CA ASP A 159 -7.61 -7.81 -0.63
C ASP A 159 -7.82 -7.87 0.89
N ARG A 160 -7.29 -6.87 1.58
CA ARG A 160 -7.51 -6.66 3.01
C ARG A 160 -8.08 -5.29 3.30
N GLY A 161 -9.40 -5.18 3.21
CA GLY A 161 -10.12 -3.96 3.60
C GLY A 161 -9.88 -2.81 2.63
N GLY A 162 -9.84 -3.11 1.33
CA GLY A 162 -9.59 -2.18 0.23
C GLY A 162 -8.11 -2.02 -0.11
N PHE A 163 -7.20 -2.64 0.65
CA PHE A 163 -5.81 -2.79 0.28
C PHE A 163 -5.69 -4.05 -0.58
N ALA A 164 -5.84 -3.90 -1.89
CA ALA A 164 -5.99 -5.02 -2.83
C ALA A 164 -4.72 -5.86 -3.04
N VAL A 165 -3.56 -5.34 -2.59
CA VAL A 165 -2.26 -5.98 -2.77
C VAL A 165 -1.60 -6.16 -1.40
N VAL A 166 -1.98 -7.22 -0.69
CA VAL A 166 -1.40 -7.61 0.60
C VAL A 166 -0.90 -9.04 0.56
N TYR A 167 0.38 -9.24 0.91
CA TYR A 167 0.96 -10.56 1.13
C TYR A 167 0.94 -10.89 2.62
N ARG A 168 0.32 -12.00 3.02
CA ARG A 168 0.36 -12.45 4.42
C ARG A 168 1.59 -13.30 4.67
N HIS A 169 2.57 -12.74 5.37
CA HIS A 169 3.73 -13.47 5.86
C HIS A 169 3.45 -14.10 7.22
N LEU A 170 3.92 -15.32 7.44
CA LEU A 170 3.89 -15.98 8.74
C LEU A 170 5.30 -16.03 9.29
N GLU A 171 5.51 -15.37 10.42
CA GLU A 171 6.78 -15.38 11.14
C GLU A 171 6.56 -16.07 12.48
N GLY A 172 7.01 -17.31 12.61
CA GLY A 172 6.65 -18.16 13.74
C GLY A 172 5.13 -18.41 13.78
N ASP A 173 4.48 -17.95 14.85
CA ASP A 173 3.03 -18.02 15.04
C ASP A 173 2.30 -16.74 14.64
N ARG A 174 3.03 -15.69 14.25
CA ARG A 174 2.46 -14.36 14.03
C ARG A 174 2.32 -14.04 12.56
N ARG A 175 1.12 -13.60 12.17
CA ARG A 175 0.83 -13.09 10.83
C ARG A 175 1.21 -11.62 10.73
N ILE A 176 1.92 -11.27 9.66
CA ILE A 176 2.32 -9.93 9.31
C ILE A 176 1.74 -9.62 7.92
N ASP A 177 0.93 -8.57 7.81
CA ASP A 177 0.43 -8.11 6.51
C ASP A 177 1.52 -7.25 5.85
N ILE A 178 2.09 -7.76 4.78
CA ILE A 178 3.12 -7.11 3.98
C ILE A 178 2.44 -6.34 2.86
N ARG A 179 2.74 -5.03 2.81
CA ARG A 179 2.17 -4.08 1.86
C ARG A 179 3.29 -3.51 1.00
N PRO A 180 3.40 -3.92 -0.27
CA PRO A 180 4.36 -3.33 -1.18
C PRO A 180 4.15 -1.82 -1.33
N ASP A 181 5.24 -1.06 -1.29
CA ASP A 181 5.22 0.41 -1.27
C ASP A 181 6.40 0.94 -2.09
N LEU A 182 6.12 1.34 -3.33
CA LEU A 182 7.13 1.93 -4.21
C LEU A 182 7.30 3.44 -3.95
N GLU A 183 6.41 4.07 -3.18
CA GLU A 183 6.49 5.47 -2.80
C GLU A 183 7.44 5.69 -1.62
N SER A 184 7.57 4.70 -0.72
CA SER A 184 8.51 4.72 0.40
C SER A 184 9.93 4.34 0.00
N ALA A 185 10.92 5.13 0.43
CA ALA A 185 12.33 4.87 0.19
C ALA A 185 12.89 3.72 1.06
N GLN A 186 12.27 3.45 2.21
CA GLN A 186 12.71 2.49 3.21
C GLN A 186 11.55 1.58 3.62
N THR A 187 11.87 0.36 4.05
CA THR A 187 10.91 -0.56 4.65
C THR A 187 10.54 -0.11 6.05
N VAL A 188 9.23 -0.01 6.33
CA VAL A 188 8.71 0.54 7.59
C VAL A 188 7.81 -0.45 8.31
N LEU A 189 8.04 -0.62 9.60
CA LEU A 189 7.24 -1.45 10.51
C LEU A 189 6.33 -0.61 11.40
N THR A 190 5.15 -1.15 11.71
CA THR A 190 4.39 -0.66 12.87
C THR A 190 5.12 -1.00 14.18
N THR A 191 4.76 -0.30 15.27
CA THR A 191 5.40 -0.50 16.58
C THR A 191 5.32 -1.95 17.03
N SER A 192 4.13 -2.58 16.92
CA SER A 192 3.92 -3.98 17.31
C SER A 192 4.69 -4.98 16.45
N THR A 193 4.82 -4.75 15.13
CA THR A 193 5.67 -5.59 14.27
C THR A 193 7.14 -5.44 14.63
N GLY A 194 7.61 -4.21 14.85
CA GLY A 194 8.99 -3.94 15.23
C GLY A 194 9.36 -4.59 16.56
N ALA A 195 8.51 -4.47 17.58
CA ALA A 195 8.71 -5.12 18.87
C ALA A 195 8.80 -6.65 18.75
N PHE A 196 7.81 -7.26 18.09
CA PHE A 196 7.78 -8.70 17.87
C PHE A 196 9.00 -9.22 17.12
N LEU A 197 9.38 -8.56 16.03
CA LEU A 197 10.54 -8.98 15.24
C LEU A 197 11.85 -8.71 15.97
N ALA A 198 11.94 -7.66 16.79
CA ALA A 198 13.15 -7.39 17.56
C ALA A 198 13.43 -8.50 18.58
N GLU A 199 12.41 -8.96 19.30
CA GLU A 199 12.54 -10.08 20.23
C GLU A 199 12.96 -11.36 19.50
N ARG A 200 12.31 -11.64 18.37
CA ARG A 200 12.49 -12.90 17.64
C ARG A 200 13.78 -12.98 16.83
N LEU A 201 14.20 -11.86 16.25
CA LEU A 201 15.30 -11.79 15.28
C LEU A 201 16.54 -11.07 15.82
N GLY A 202 16.53 -10.63 17.08
CA GLY A 202 17.62 -9.88 17.70
C GLY A 202 17.74 -8.47 17.12
N GLY A 203 16.66 -7.69 17.23
CA GLY A 203 16.61 -6.30 16.74
C GLY A 203 17.35 -5.33 17.66
N THR A 204 18.19 -4.48 17.07
CA THR A 204 18.97 -3.45 17.76
C THR A 204 18.78 -2.09 17.10
N TRP A 205 18.70 -1.03 17.90
CA TRP A 205 18.62 0.34 17.38
C TRP A 205 19.96 0.76 16.79
N THR A 206 19.96 1.29 15.56
CA THR A 206 21.21 1.61 14.83
C THR A 206 21.38 3.08 14.46
N GLY A 207 20.52 3.95 15.00
CA GLY A 207 20.60 5.39 14.76
C GLY A 207 19.63 6.19 15.62
N PRO A 208 19.61 7.52 15.45
CA PRO A 208 18.72 8.41 16.19
C PRO A 208 17.27 8.29 15.69
N ASP A 209 16.34 8.81 16.49
CA ASP A 209 14.95 9.01 16.07
C ASP A 209 14.89 9.99 14.89
N ALA A 210 13.95 9.75 13.98
CA ALA A 210 13.69 10.59 12.82
C ALA A 210 12.19 10.73 12.56
N MET A 211 11.81 11.80 11.84
CA MET A 211 10.47 11.92 11.28
C MET A 211 10.48 11.37 9.85
N TYR A 212 9.59 10.43 9.55
CA TYR A 212 9.51 9.79 8.24
C TYR A 212 8.09 9.89 7.64
N PRO A 213 7.95 10.24 6.35
CA PRO A 213 6.65 10.30 5.69
C PRO A 213 6.05 8.89 5.54
N ILE A 214 4.81 8.70 5.98
CA ILE A 214 4.12 7.41 5.89
C ILE A 214 3.09 7.43 4.76
N VAL A 215 2.17 8.40 4.77
CA VAL A 215 1.11 8.53 3.77
C VAL A 215 0.46 9.91 3.89
N HIS A 216 -0.03 10.48 2.79
CA HIS A 216 -0.87 11.69 2.80
C HIS A 216 -0.25 12.88 3.54
N GLY A 217 1.04 13.14 3.33
CA GLY A 217 1.78 14.21 4.03
C GLY A 217 1.96 13.98 5.54
N ILE A 218 1.61 12.80 6.07
CA ILE A 218 1.75 12.49 7.49
C ILE A 218 3.12 11.90 7.76
N ASN A 219 3.90 12.65 8.53
CA ASN A 219 5.16 12.18 9.11
C ASN A 219 4.93 11.49 10.45
N ARG A 220 5.71 10.45 10.73
CA ARG A 220 5.70 9.75 12.02
C ARG A 220 7.11 9.60 12.60
N PRO A 221 7.23 9.63 13.95
CA PRO A 221 8.49 9.29 14.59
C PRO A 221 8.80 7.82 14.32
N VAL A 222 9.98 7.58 13.77
CA VAL A 222 10.54 6.27 13.50
C VAL A 222 11.96 6.21 14.05
N ARG A 223 12.47 5.00 14.23
CA ARG A 223 13.89 4.77 14.52
C ARG A 223 14.42 3.60 13.69
N PRO A 224 15.63 3.70 13.13
CA PRO A 224 16.24 2.59 12.40
C PRO A 224 16.61 1.44 13.33
N MET A 225 16.31 0.23 12.88
CA MET A 225 16.62 -1.02 13.57
C MET A 225 17.29 -1.99 12.61
N THR A 226 18.26 -2.74 13.12
CA THR A 226 18.92 -3.85 12.42
C THR A 226 18.66 -5.16 13.14
N PHE A 227 18.34 -6.21 12.39
CA PHE A 227 18.15 -7.56 12.93
C PHE A 227 19.45 -8.37 12.89
N ALA A 228 19.75 -9.08 13.98
CA ALA A 228 20.86 -10.04 14.02
C ALA A 228 20.61 -11.24 13.08
N THR A 229 19.36 -11.72 13.03
CA THR A 229 18.88 -12.67 12.03
C THR A 229 17.99 -11.94 11.02
N PRO A 230 18.25 -12.01 9.71
CA PRO A 230 17.46 -11.28 8.73
C PRO A 230 16.02 -11.80 8.67
N LEU A 231 15.06 -10.88 8.54
CA LEU A 231 13.71 -11.26 8.17
C LEU A 231 13.71 -11.77 6.72
N ARG A 232 13.15 -12.95 6.49
CA ARG A 232 12.97 -13.53 5.15
C ARG A 232 11.51 -13.41 4.74
N VAL A 233 11.25 -12.72 3.63
CA VAL A 233 9.92 -12.52 3.07
C VAL A 233 9.93 -12.99 1.62
N GLY A 234 9.36 -14.17 1.35
CA GLY A 234 9.59 -14.83 0.05
C GLY A 234 11.10 -14.94 -0.22
N ASP A 235 11.53 -14.44 -1.37
CA ASP A 235 12.94 -14.42 -1.76
C ASP A 235 13.71 -13.21 -1.20
N PHE A 236 13.07 -12.30 -0.48
CA PHE A 236 13.71 -11.10 0.05
C PHE A 236 14.39 -11.33 1.38
N ARG A 237 15.58 -10.73 1.52
CA ARG A 237 16.30 -10.57 2.78
C ARG A 237 16.12 -9.13 3.27
N ILE A 238 15.65 -8.96 4.49
CA ILE A 238 15.44 -7.65 5.12
C ILE A 238 16.22 -7.60 6.44
N ASP A 239 17.31 -6.84 6.43
CA ASP A 239 18.20 -6.69 7.57
C ASP A 239 17.94 -5.41 8.37
N ASN A 240 17.56 -4.34 7.65
CA ASN A 240 17.40 -3.00 8.20
C ASN A 240 16.00 -2.48 7.91
N VAL A 241 15.39 -1.84 8.90
CA VAL A 241 14.04 -1.31 8.81
C VAL A 241 13.92 -0.02 9.60
N LEU A 242 12.90 0.78 9.29
CA LEU A 242 12.43 1.84 10.17
C LEU A 242 11.27 1.32 11.01
N VAL A 243 11.31 1.51 12.32
CA VAL A 243 10.22 1.13 13.24
C VAL A 243 9.49 2.36 13.72
N ARG A 244 8.18 2.43 13.52
CA ARG A 244 7.33 3.49 14.10
C ARG A 244 7.33 3.39 15.63
N LEU A 245 7.39 4.54 16.31
CA LEU A 245 7.56 4.57 17.76
C LEU A 245 6.25 4.70 18.57
N ARG A 246 5.17 5.21 17.96
CA ARG A 246 3.96 5.64 18.70
C ARG A 246 2.62 5.17 18.10
N ASP A 247 2.64 4.17 17.21
CA ASP A 247 1.44 3.71 16.50
C ASP A 247 1.26 2.20 16.56
N TYR A 248 0.06 1.72 16.90
CA TYR A 248 -0.29 0.30 16.93
C TYR A 248 0.49 -0.53 17.96
N GLN A 249 0.90 0.06 19.08
CA GLN A 249 1.74 -0.62 20.06
C GLN A 249 1.05 -1.83 20.73
N GLY A 250 -0.26 -1.77 20.99
CA GLY A 250 -0.92 -2.79 21.82
C GLY A 250 -0.16 -3.00 23.15
N ASP A 251 0.06 -4.27 23.50
CA ASP A 251 0.85 -4.67 24.67
C ASP A 251 2.33 -4.96 24.32
N ASP A 252 2.72 -4.88 23.03
CA ASP A 252 4.07 -5.20 22.60
C ASP A 252 5.07 -4.12 23.05
N LEU A 253 6.21 -4.54 23.58
CA LEU A 253 7.26 -3.66 24.09
C LEU A 253 8.45 -3.62 23.13
N LEU A 254 8.81 -2.41 22.72
CA LEU A 254 10.03 -2.18 21.96
C LEU A 254 11.27 -2.42 22.84
N PRO A 255 12.43 -2.79 22.25
CA PRO A 255 13.69 -2.87 22.98
C PRO A 255 13.99 -1.58 23.74
N ALA A 256 14.61 -1.71 24.92
CA ALA A 256 15.01 -0.59 25.74
C ALA A 256 15.84 0.41 24.92
N TYR A 257 15.63 1.70 25.18
CA TYR A 257 16.45 2.75 24.62
C TYR A 257 17.80 2.69 25.33
N ASP A 258 18.88 2.44 24.61
CA ASP A 258 20.19 2.89 25.08
C ASP A 258 20.22 4.40 24.85
N THR A 259 20.00 5.16 25.92
CA THR A 259 19.95 6.63 25.83
C THR A 259 21.34 7.25 25.75
N GLY A 260 22.44 6.51 25.95
CA GLY A 260 23.81 7.04 25.86
C GLY A 260 24.15 8.23 26.77
N GLU A 261 23.18 8.75 27.51
CA GLU A 261 23.28 9.82 28.49
C GLU A 261 23.32 9.15 29.87
N ASN A 262 24.36 9.45 30.64
CA ASN A 262 24.42 9.12 32.06
C ASN A 262 23.09 9.52 32.70
N GLU A 263 22.37 8.51 33.20
CA GLU A 263 21.08 8.68 33.84
C GLU A 263 21.28 9.52 35.10
N ASP A 264 20.93 10.81 35.04
CA ASP A 264 20.65 11.57 36.26
C ASP A 264 19.42 10.93 36.91
N GLU A 265 19.65 10.24 38.04
CA GLU A 265 18.70 9.47 38.88
C GLU A 265 17.45 10.27 39.34
N ASN A 266 17.31 11.54 38.95
CA ASN A 266 16.19 12.41 39.33
C ASN A 266 15.23 12.76 38.18
N THR A 267 15.37 12.16 37.00
CA THR A 267 14.38 12.37 35.93
C THR A 267 13.19 11.44 36.13
N ILE A 268 12.15 11.93 36.82
CA ILE A 268 10.84 11.29 36.87
C ILE A 268 10.29 11.23 35.44
N ARG A 269 10.43 10.07 34.79
CA ARG A 269 9.76 9.77 33.52
C ARG A 269 8.28 9.57 33.83
N VAL A 270 7.47 10.59 33.55
CA VAL A 270 6.02 10.42 33.45
C VAL A 270 5.76 9.56 32.21
N VAL A 271 5.75 8.23 32.38
CA VAL A 271 5.13 7.31 31.43
C VAL A 271 3.64 7.51 31.58
N GLY A 272 3.10 8.53 30.91
CA GLY A 272 1.66 8.75 30.85
C GLY A 272 1.00 7.46 30.36
N GLU A 273 -0.02 7.01 31.08
CA GLU A 273 -0.85 5.86 30.73
C GLU A 273 -1.42 6.12 29.33
N THR A 274 -0.78 5.56 28.32
CA THR A 274 -1.11 5.85 26.93
C THR A 274 -2.15 4.85 26.53
N ASP A 275 -3.42 5.27 26.34
CA ASP A 275 -4.48 4.40 25.82
C ASP A 275 -3.95 3.59 24.64
N ARG A 276 -3.78 2.28 24.85
CA ARG A 276 -3.11 1.36 23.92
C ARG A 276 -3.98 1.21 22.68
N THR A 277 -3.51 1.68 21.53
CA THR A 277 -4.17 1.35 20.25
C THR A 277 -4.00 -0.14 19.97
N ARG A 278 -5.04 -0.83 19.49
CA ARG A 278 -4.99 -2.26 19.12
C ARG A 278 -3.75 -2.55 18.25
N ALA A 279 -3.02 -3.61 18.60
CA ALA A 279 -1.87 -4.08 17.83
C ALA A 279 -2.26 -4.38 16.39
N ALA A 280 -1.42 -3.95 15.45
CA ALA A 280 -1.61 -4.19 14.03
C ALA A 280 -0.25 -4.50 13.40
N HIS A 281 -0.09 -5.74 12.94
CA HIS A 281 1.18 -6.23 12.44
C HIS A 281 1.33 -5.97 10.94
N PHE A 282 1.82 -4.78 10.60
CA PHE A 282 2.06 -4.38 9.21
C PHE A 282 3.55 -4.16 8.96
N LEU A 283 3.96 -4.50 7.75
CA LEU A 283 5.25 -4.17 7.15
C LEU A 283 4.97 -3.50 5.80
N TYR A 284 5.43 -2.27 5.62
CA TYR A 284 5.42 -1.57 4.34
C TYR A 284 6.76 -1.84 3.65
N LEU A 285 6.75 -2.63 2.57
CA LEU A 285 7.96 -3.09 1.90
C LEU A 285 8.40 -2.03 0.88
N GLY A 286 9.47 -1.30 1.21
CA GLY A 286 9.90 -0.11 0.49
C GLY A 286 10.78 -0.38 -0.73
N ARG A 287 11.23 0.71 -1.39
CA ARG A 287 12.16 0.67 -2.52
C ARG A 287 13.56 0.18 -2.17
N ASP A 288 13.98 0.25 -0.91
CA ASP A 288 15.19 -0.39 -0.41
C ASP A 288 15.24 -1.89 -0.71
N VAL A 289 14.07 -2.53 -0.74
CA VAL A 289 13.93 -3.93 -1.14
C VAL A 289 13.40 -4.05 -2.57
N LEU A 290 12.24 -3.47 -2.86
CA LEU A 290 11.53 -3.62 -4.14
C LEU A 290 12.27 -2.97 -5.31
N GLY A 291 13.00 -1.87 -5.07
CA GLY A 291 13.73 -1.13 -6.11
C GLY A 291 14.90 -1.91 -6.70
N ARG A 292 15.28 -3.06 -6.11
CA ARG A 292 16.27 -3.97 -6.68
C ARG A 292 15.71 -4.76 -7.87
N CYS A 293 14.39 -4.96 -7.92
CA CYS A 293 13.76 -5.72 -8.99
C CYS A 293 13.85 -4.98 -10.33
N ALA A 294 13.94 -5.73 -11.42
CA ALA A 294 13.79 -5.20 -12.77
C ALA A 294 12.33 -4.78 -13.04
N SER A 295 11.37 -5.61 -12.62
CA SER A 295 9.96 -5.31 -12.80
C SER A 295 9.07 -5.93 -11.72
N ILE A 296 7.90 -5.33 -11.55
CA ILE A 296 6.80 -5.83 -10.71
C ILE A 296 5.56 -5.92 -11.58
N THR A 297 4.98 -7.11 -11.72
CA THR A 297 3.79 -7.36 -12.53
C THR A 297 2.64 -7.82 -11.65
N TYR A 298 1.56 -7.05 -11.63
CA TYR A 298 0.29 -7.50 -11.08
C TYR A 298 -0.48 -8.31 -12.13
N VAL A 299 -0.95 -9.49 -11.77
CA VAL A 299 -1.75 -10.38 -12.63
C VAL A 299 -3.19 -10.36 -12.14
N ARG A 300 -4.10 -9.77 -12.91
CA ARG A 300 -5.48 -9.51 -12.47
C ARG A 300 -6.28 -10.78 -12.20
N GLU A 301 -6.05 -11.82 -12.99
CA GLU A 301 -6.79 -13.09 -12.87
C GLU A 301 -6.54 -13.77 -11.52
N THR A 302 -5.30 -13.79 -11.05
CA THR A 302 -4.93 -14.46 -9.79
C THR A 302 -4.81 -13.49 -8.61
N GLY A 303 -4.64 -12.19 -8.87
CA GLY A 303 -4.33 -11.19 -7.85
C GLY A 303 -2.87 -11.24 -7.39
N ASP A 304 -2.00 -11.98 -8.06
CA ASP A 304 -0.60 -12.13 -7.63
C ASP A 304 0.28 -10.95 -8.07
N LEU A 305 1.36 -10.72 -7.30
CA LEU A 305 2.51 -9.98 -7.78
C LEU A 305 3.59 -10.94 -8.25
N ARG A 306 3.97 -10.83 -9.53
CA ARG A 306 5.15 -11.48 -10.09
C ARG A 306 6.29 -10.48 -10.10
N LEU A 307 7.42 -10.86 -9.52
CA LEU A 307 8.57 -10.01 -9.33
C LEU A 307 9.73 -10.58 -10.13
N LEU A 308 10.37 -9.76 -10.94
CA LEU A 308 11.60 -10.12 -11.63
C LEU A 308 12.74 -9.43 -10.90
N CYS A 309 13.44 -10.15 -10.03
CA CYS A 309 14.43 -9.57 -9.13
C CYS A 309 15.76 -10.31 -9.20
N PRO A 310 16.89 -9.66 -8.88
CA PRO A 310 18.14 -10.37 -8.70
C PRO A 310 18.01 -11.26 -7.46
N PRO A 311 18.76 -12.37 -7.38
CA PRO A 311 18.78 -13.18 -6.17
C PRO A 311 19.12 -12.30 -4.95
N SER A 312 18.45 -12.56 -3.83
CA SER A 312 18.85 -11.93 -2.58
C SER A 312 20.25 -12.42 -2.18
N PRO A 313 21.12 -11.53 -1.70
CA PRO A 313 22.38 -11.92 -1.10
C PRO A 313 22.18 -12.75 0.18
#